data_AF-A0A6L8B3P4-F1
#
_entry.id   AF-A0A6L8B3P4-F1
#
_cell.length_a   1.000
_cell.length_b   1.000
_cell.length_c   1.000
_cell.angle_alpha   90.00
_cell.angle_beta   90.00
_cell.angle_gamma   90.00
#
_symmetry.space_group_name_H-M   'P 1'
#
loop_
_entity.id
_entity.type
_entity.pdbx_description
1 polymer ?
#
loop_
_entity_poly.entity_id
_entity_poly.type
_entity_poly.pdbx_seq_one_letter_code
_entity_poly.pdbx_strand_id
1 'polypeptide(L)'
;MAIIIEQGEVNNGGIVLSKPLSLPEGTRILIQIEPIETDDDKDSLPDKKEDFANSSFIGMWADREDMQDSVAWVRKQREKWLERITRTE
;
A
#
# COMPACT_ATOMS: atom_id res chain seq x y z
N MET A 1 -28.98 25.93 4.92
CA MET A 1 -27.53 25.77 4.67
C MET A 1 -27.37 25.02 3.37
N ALA A 2 -26.76 25.64 2.36
CA ALA A 2 -26.50 24.97 1.09
C ALA A 2 -25.16 24.23 1.19
N ILE A 3 -25.17 22.94 0.90
CA ILE A 3 -23.96 22.15 0.71
C ILE A 3 -23.58 22.31 -0.75
N ILE A 4 -22.36 22.78 -1.02
CA ILE A 4 -21.81 22.88 -2.36
C ILE A 4 -20.87 21.69 -2.55
N ILE A 5 -21.15 20.85 -3.53
CA ILE A 5 -20.33 19.69 -3.87
C ILE A 5 -19.66 20.01 -5.20
N GLU A 6 -18.33 20.08 -5.20
CA GLU A 6 -17.53 20.27 -6.41
C GLU A 6 -16.55 19.12 -6.54
N GLN A 7 -16.32 18.69 -7.79
CA GLN A 7 -15.38 17.64 -8.11
C GLN A 7 -14.02 18.24 -8.47
N GLY A 8 -12.97 17.56 -8.04
CA GLY A 8 -11.60 17.93 -8.36
C GLY A 8 -10.70 16.71 -8.36
N GLU A 9 -9.58 16.82 -9.06
CA GLU A 9 -8.58 15.78 -9.13
C GLU A 9 -7.35 16.15 -8.29
N VAL A 10 -6.63 15.13 -7.83
CA VAL A 10 -5.37 15.33 -7.12
C VAL A 10 -4.24 15.40 -8.15
N ASN A 11 -3.58 16.55 -8.26
CA ASN A 11 -2.43 16.74 -9.13
C ASN A 11 -1.27 17.38 -8.34
N ASN A 12 -0.11 16.72 -8.38
CA ASN A 12 1.11 17.16 -7.69
C ASN A 12 0.90 17.47 -6.18
N GLY A 13 0.05 16.69 -5.51
CA GLY A 13 -0.27 16.86 -4.09
C GLY A 13 -1.26 18.00 -3.77
N GLY A 14 -1.77 18.71 -4.77
CA GLY A 14 -2.84 19.70 -4.65
C GLY A 14 -4.17 19.17 -5.18
N ILE A 15 -5.29 19.64 -4.62
CA ILE A 15 -6.64 19.39 -5.15
C ILE A 15 -6.94 20.47 -6.18
N VAL A 16 -7.13 20.08 -7.44
CA VAL A 16 -7.49 20.98 -8.54
C VAL A 16 -8.97 20.79 -8.84
N LEU A 17 -9.77 21.82 -8.56
CA LEU A 17 -11.20 21.80 -8.87
C LEU A 17 -11.44 21.98 -10.37
N SER A 18 -12.40 21.24 -10.92
CA SER A 18 -12.79 21.36 -12.33
C SER A 18 -13.35 22.75 -12.68
N LYS A 19 -13.91 23.44 -11.67
CA LYS A 19 -14.42 24.81 -11.80
C LYS A 19 -13.96 25.66 -10.61
N PRO A 20 -13.58 26.93 -10.84
CA PRO A 20 -13.25 27.84 -9.75
C PRO A 20 -14.45 28.06 -8.83
N LEU A 21 -14.31 27.73 -7.55
CA LEU A 21 -15.33 27.96 -6.54
C LEU A 21 -15.18 29.36 -5.94
N SER A 22 -16.13 30.25 -6.23
CA SER A 22 -16.13 31.62 -5.68
C SER A 22 -16.78 31.63 -4.30
N LEU A 23 -15.97 31.86 -3.26
CA LEU A 23 -16.44 32.02 -1.88
C LEU A 23 -16.11 33.44 -1.37
N PRO A 24 -17.01 34.09 -0.62
CA PRO A 24 -16.71 35.36 0.02
C PRO A 24 -15.51 35.26 0.96
N GLU A 25 -14.76 36.35 1.08
CA GLU A 25 -13.62 36.42 2.01
C GLU A 25 -14.08 36.17 3.46
N GLY A 26 -13.30 35.39 4.22
CA GLY A 26 -13.62 35.02 5.60
C GLY A 26 -14.58 33.84 5.76
N THR A 27 -14.99 33.19 4.66
CA THR A 27 -15.84 31.99 4.72
C THR A 27 -15.08 30.82 5.36
N ARG A 28 -15.64 30.25 6.44
CA ARG A 28 -15.15 29.00 7.03
C ARG A 28 -15.71 27.81 6.25
N ILE A 29 -14.84 26.91 5.83
CA ILE A 29 -15.21 25.72 5.05
C ILE A 29 -14.85 24.43 5.77
N LEU A 30 -15.65 23.39 5.55
CA LEU A 30 -15.36 22.01 5.92
C LEU A 30 -15.12 21.24 4.63
N ILE A 31 -13.98 20.56 4.52
CA ILE A 31 -13.61 19.78 3.34
C ILE A 31 -13.97 18.33 3.61
N GLN A 32 -14.88 17.78 2.80
CA GLN A 32 -15.21 16.36 2.78
C GLN A 32 -14.68 15.77 1.47
N ILE A 33 -13.81 14.77 1.58
CA ILE A 33 -13.20 14.10 0.43
C ILE A 33 -13.86 12.72 0.32
N GLU A 34 -14.57 12.52 -0.79
CA GLU A 34 -15.12 11.21 -1.15
C GLU A 34 -14.41 10.74 -2.41
N PRO A 35 -13.75 9.56 -2.40
CA PRO A 35 -13.21 8.99 -3.61
C PRO A 35 -14.37 8.72 -4.58
N ILE A 36 -14.25 9.25 -5.79
CA ILE A 36 -15.20 8.95 -6.87
C ILE A 36 -14.67 7.70 -7.54
N GLU A 37 -15.38 6.58 -7.36
CA GLU A 37 -15.12 5.37 -8.13
C GLU A 37 -15.47 5.68 -9.59
N THR A 38 -14.46 5.95 -10.40
CA THR A 38 -14.60 5.93 -11.86
C THR A 38 -14.88 4.50 -12.30
N ASP A 39 -15.70 4.28 -13.34
CA ASP A 39 -15.94 2.92 -13.87
C ASP A 39 -14.64 2.23 -14.32
N ASP A 40 -13.54 2.98 -14.50
CA ASP A 40 -12.17 2.47 -14.71
C ASP A 40 -11.52 1.85 -13.46
N ASP A 41 -12.07 2.08 -12.25
CA ASP A 41 -11.62 1.48 -10.98
C ASP A 41 -12.39 0.19 -10.62
N LYS A 42 -13.37 -0.21 -11.42
CA LYS A 42 -14.00 -1.54 -11.28
C LYS A 42 -13.04 -2.70 -11.56
N ASP A 43 -11.84 -2.42 -12.08
CA ASP A 43 -10.75 -3.39 -12.26
C ASP A 43 -9.60 -3.24 -11.25
N SER A 44 -9.65 -2.31 -10.28
CA SER A 44 -8.47 -2.00 -9.43
C SER A 44 -8.63 -2.23 -7.91
N LEU A 45 -9.79 -2.71 -7.45
CA LEU A 45 -9.89 -3.44 -6.19
C LEU A 45 -10.31 -4.87 -6.50
N PRO A 46 -9.37 -5.77 -6.86
CA PRO A 46 -9.64 -7.17 -6.63
C PRO A 46 -9.94 -7.32 -5.13
N ASP A 47 -10.70 -8.35 -4.81
CA ASP A 47 -10.83 -8.86 -3.46
C ASP A 47 -9.43 -9.18 -2.92
N LYS A 48 -8.73 -8.15 -2.41
CA LYS A 48 -7.27 -8.15 -2.17
C LYS A 48 -6.84 -9.20 -1.15
N LYS A 49 -7.79 -9.80 -0.45
CA LYS A 49 -7.53 -10.88 0.49
C LYS A 49 -7.36 -12.23 -0.22
N GLU A 50 -8.16 -12.51 -1.25
CA GLU A 50 -8.04 -13.78 -2.00
C GLU A 50 -6.83 -13.74 -2.95
N ASP A 51 -6.58 -12.60 -3.61
CA ASP A 51 -5.45 -12.46 -4.54
C ASP A 51 -4.08 -12.39 -3.86
N PHE A 52 -3.99 -11.85 -2.64
CA PHE A 52 -2.74 -11.85 -1.88
C PHE A 52 -2.36 -13.28 -1.46
N ALA A 53 -3.30 -14.03 -0.88
CA ALA A 53 -3.08 -15.41 -0.43
C ALA A 53 -2.73 -16.36 -1.58
N ASN A 54 -3.30 -16.12 -2.77
CA ASN A 54 -3.02 -16.90 -3.99
C ASN A 54 -1.85 -16.37 -4.82
N SER A 55 -1.13 -15.34 -4.35
CA SER A 55 0.04 -14.83 -5.05
C SER A 55 1.18 -15.85 -5.01
N SER A 56 1.91 -15.99 -6.11
CA SER A 56 3.04 -16.93 -6.25
C SER A 56 4.21 -16.69 -5.29
N PHE A 57 4.18 -15.58 -4.54
CA PHE A 57 5.18 -15.22 -3.53
C PHE A 57 4.81 -15.70 -2.12
N ILE A 58 3.53 -15.95 -1.84
CA ILE A 58 3.07 -16.51 -0.57
C ILE A 58 3.19 -18.03 -0.63
N GLY A 59 3.74 -18.63 0.43
CA GLY A 59 3.96 -20.08 0.49
C GLY A 59 5.30 -20.56 -0.10
N MET A 60 6.06 -19.71 -0.81
CA MET A 60 7.39 -20.08 -1.34
C MET A 60 8.36 -20.62 -0.28
N TRP A 61 8.18 -20.20 0.98
CA TRP A 61 8.97 -20.66 2.12
C TRP A 61 8.34 -21.85 2.84
N ALA A 62 7.03 -22.09 2.68
CA ALA A 62 6.33 -23.22 3.28
C ALA A 62 6.72 -24.54 2.59
N ASP A 63 6.98 -24.49 1.28
CA ASP A 63 7.40 -25.65 0.48
C ASP A 63 8.87 -26.05 0.68
N ARG A 64 9.63 -25.25 1.43
CA ARG A 64 11.04 -25.53 1.72
C ARG A 64 11.16 -26.47 2.91
N GLU A 65 11.77 -27.63 2.67
CA GLU A 65 12.06 -28.62 3.72
C GLU A 65 12.89 -28.03 4.86
N ASP A 66 13.85 -27.15 4.55
CA ASP A 66 14.70 -26.50 5.55
C ASP A 66 13.98 -25.41 6.37
N MET A 67 12.75 -25.03 6.01
CA MET A 67 11.94 -24.06 6.73
C MET A 67 10.91 -24.69 7.67
N GLN A 68 10.82 -26.03 7.69
CA GLN A 68 10.02 -26.80 8.65
C GLN A 68 10.49 -26.55 10.10
N ASP A 69 11.80 -26.35 10.29
CA ASP A 69 12.39 -25.83 11.53
C ASP A 69 13.14 -24.52 11.24
N SER A 70 12.37 -23.43 11.19
CA SER A 70 12.89 -22.09 10.95
C SER A 70 13.95 -21.66 11.97
N VAL A 71 13.88 -22.15 13.20
CA VAL A 71 14.85 -21.81 14.26
C VAL A 71 16.20 -22.48 13.99
N ALA A 72 16.19 -23.77 13.65
CA ALA A 72 17.41 -24.49 13.26
C ALA A 72 18.03 -23.89 12.00
N TRP A 73 17.22 -23.49 11.02
CA TRP A 73 17.68 -22.83 9.81
C TRP A 73 18.42 -21.51 10.10
N VAL A 74 17.83 -20.63 10.92
CA VAL A 74 18.47 -19.36 11.31
C VAL A 74 19.79 -19.59 12.04
N ARG A 75 19.87 -20.59 12.94
CA ARG A 75 21.13 -20.94 13.64
C ARG A 75 22.23 -21.33 12.64
N LYS A 76 21.92 -22.20 11.69
CA LYS A 76 22.86 -22.61 10.62
C LYS A 76 23.31 -21.44 9.75
N GLN A 77 22.41 -20.49 9.44
CA GLN A 77 22.81 -19.28 8.72
C GLN A 77 23.77 -18.43 9.55
N ARG A 78 23.50 -18.24 10.85
CA ARG A 78 24.38 -17.48 11.76
C ARG A 78 25.77 -18.08 11.86
N GLU A 79 25.89 -19.40 11.96
CA GLU A 79 27.18 -20.10 11.95
C GLU A 79 27.97 -19.81 10.66
N LYS A 80 27.34 -19.92 9.49
CA LYS A 80 27.97 -19.58 8.21
C LYS A 80 28.40 -18.12 8.12
N TRP A 81 27.62 -17.20 8.69
CA TRP A 81 27.98 -15.79 8.76
C TRP A 81 29.20 -15.57 9.65
N LEU A 82 29.26 -16.21 10.82
CA LEU A 82 30.39 -16.15 11.73
C LEU A 82 31.65 -16.72 11.08
N GLU A 83 31.56 -17.88 10.44
CA GLU A 83 32.68 -18.49 9.70
C GLU A 83 33.27 -17.55 8.64
N ARG A 84 32.42 -16.82 7.90
CA ARG A 84 32.87 -15.84 6.90
C ARG A 84 33.63 -14.68 7.55
N ILE A 85 33.12 -14.16 8.67
CA ILE A 85 33.78 -13.08 9.40
C ILE A 85 35.13 -13.55 9.94
N THR A 86 35.21 -14.76 10.49
CA THR A 86 36.44 -15.30 11.08
C THR A 86 37.47 -15.80 10.06
N ARG A 87 37.07 -16.08 8.81
CA ARG A 87 37.99 -16.51 7.74
C ARG A 87 38.67 -15.35 7.01
N THR A 88 38.27 -14.10 7.31
CA THR A 88 38.82 -12.90 6.67
C THR A 88 39.99 -12.30 7.47
N GLU A 89 40.59 -13.08 8.37
CA GLU A 89 41.84 -12.75 9.09
C GLU A 89 42.99 -13.68 8.67
#